data_AF-A0A8T5RXE1-F1
#
_entry.id   AF-A0A8T5RXE1-F1
#
_cell.length_a   1.000
_cell.length_b   1.000
_cell.length_c   1.000
_cell.angle_alpha   90.00
_cell.angle_beta   90.00
_cell.angle_gamma   90.00
#
_symmetry.space_group_name_H-M   'P 1'
#
loop_
_entity.id
_entity.type
_entity.pdbx_description
1 polymer ?
#
loop_
_entity_poly.entity_id
_entity_poly.type
_entity_poly.pdbx_seq_one_letter_code
_entity_poly.pdbx_strand_id
1 'polypeptide(L)'
;MNGIWDVKADAIKKGDNLRDVAHLIDKTLIDEMGITHYTFSKANFNNPWYVIPEDDFKLFENFIEGGSRAYPSDGSIPCDIVASEARKVLKKIVLCSQDPNHHYCEDAREVLKNGKYSLVRGTLKLYLGKYTTRDWRRKRFTDDIDFWMFQTNLLDSSLKECSFVKDKETGEWEKTVEWNKFETKENRRETLFAANNLNQLLDFGAGSYLTGSSLKEIFDKKIKRGHDVDLSDIINVAMMNNGVDGI
;
A
#
# COMPACT_ATOMS: atom_id res chain seq x y z
N MET A 1 2.94 -27.85 -30.35
CA MET A 1 3.41 -26.52 -29.90
C MET A 1 4.05 -26.70 -28.54
N ASN A 2 5.38 -26.71 -28.50
CA ASN A 2 6.17 -26.76 -27.27
C ASN A 2 6.53 -25.32 -26.90
N GLY A 3 6.02 -24.80 -25.78
CA GLY A 3 6.35 -23.43 -25.36
C GLY A 3 5.35 -22.70 -24.47
N ILE A 4 4.22 -23.31 -24.08
CA ILE A 4 3.31 -22.67 -23.11
C ILE A 4 3.76 -23.11 -21.72
N TRP A 5 4.62 -22.29 -21.11
CA TRP A 5 4.91 -22.39 -19.69
C TRP A 5 3.67 -21.87 -18.95
N ASP A 6 2.84 -22.83 -18.55
CA ASP A 6 1.79 -22.73 -17.54
C ASP A 6 0.39 -22.25 -17.98
N VAL A 7 -0.57 -23.19 -18.00
CA VAL A 7 -2.03 -22.93 -18.09
C VAL A 7 -2.61 -22.47 -16.74
N LYS A 8 -1.74 -22.31 -15.75
CA LYS A 8 -2.01 -21.81 -14.40
C LYS A 8 -1.21 -20.53 -14.22
N ALA A 9 -1.84 -19.50 -13.69
CA ALA A 9 -1.15 -18.27 -13.31
C ALA A 9 -1.24 -18.08 -11.79
N ASP A 10 -0.14 -17.65 -11.17
CA ASP A 10 -0.06 -17.37 -9.74
C ASP A 10 -1.02 -16.23 -9.35
N ALA A 11 -2.13 -16.55 -8.67
CA ALA A 11 -2.93 -15.56 -7.95
C ALA A 11 -3.09 -15.91 -6.47
N ILE A 12 -2.83 -14.92 -5.62
CA ILE A 12 -2.73 -15.04 -4.16
C ILE A 12 -4.11 -15.25 -3.52
N LYS A 13 -4.27 -16.31 -2.72
CA LYS A 13 -5.44 -16.51 -1.84
C LYS A 13 -5.12 -16.09 -0.40
N LYS A 14 -6.18 -15.78 0.35
CA LYS A 14 -6.15 -15.36 1.76
C LYS A 14 -5.36 -16.35 2.62
N GLY A 15 -4.15 -15.99 3.06
CA GLY A 15 -3.38 -16.76 4.06
C GLY A 15 -2.19 -17.62 3.57
N ASP A 16 -1.78 -17.51 2.31
CA ASP A 16 -0.53 -18.01 1.71
C ASP A 16 -0.30 -19.52 1.44
N ASN A 17 -1.30 -20.40 1.53
CA ASN A 17 -1.18 -21.76 0.94
C ASN A 17 -1.61 -21.78 -0.55
N LEU A 18 -0.60 -21.81 -1.44
CA LEU A 18 -0.68 -21.78 -2.91
C LEU A 18 -1.90 -22.54 -3.48
N ARG A 19 -2.62 -21.94 -4.44
CA ARG A 19 -3.73 -22.59 -5.14
C ARG A 19 -3.66 -22.41 -6.64
N ASP A 20 -4.02 -23.48 -7.32
CA ASP A 20 -4.28 -23.61 -8.75
C ASP A 20 -5.34 -22.60 -9.23
N VAL A 21 -4.97 -21.71 -10.15
CA VAL A 21 -5.92 -20.90 -10.92
C VAL A 21 -5.86 -21.39 -12.36
N ALA A 22 -6.61 -22.45 -12.62
CA ALA A 22 -6.94 -22.83 -13.98
C ALA A 22 -7.71 -21.69 -14.65
N HIS A 23 -7.48 -21.52 -15.94
CA HIS A 23 -8.34 -20.69 -16.78
C HIS A 23 -9.80 -21.13 -16.64
N LEU A 24 -10.72 -20.17 -16.73
CA LEU A 24 -12.14 -20.44 -16.80
C LEU A 24 -12.40 -21.11 -18.15
N ILE A 25 -12.55 -22.44 -18.14
CA ILE A 25 -12.72 -23.26 -19.34
C ILE A 25 -13.91 -22.75 -20.17
N ASP A 26 -14.99 -22.35 -19.51
CA ASP A 26 -16.20 -21.78 -20.08
C ASP A 26 -16.02 -20.38 -20.70
N LYS A 27 -14.91 -19.70 -20.41
CA LYS A 27 -14.56 -18.37 -20.93
C LYS A 27 -13.26 -18.36 -21.72
N THR A 28 -12.74 -19.54 -22.02
CA THR A 28 -11.56 -19.71 -22.88
C THR A 28 -12.04 -19.94 -24.30
N LEU A 29 -11.56 -19.13 -25.23
CA LEU A 29 -12.04 -19.11 -26.61
C LEU A 29 -10.86 -19.18 -27.58
N ILE A 30 -11.03 -19.90 -28.68
CA ILE A 30 -10.06 -19.95 -29.78
C ILE A 30 -10.58 -19.01 -30.86
N ASP A 31 -9.76 -18.04 -31.27
CA ASP A 31 -10.15 -17.11 -32.31
C ASP A 31 -10.01 -17.71 -33.72
N GLU A 32 -10.43 -16.94 -34.73
CA GLU A 32 -10.41 -17.34 -36.14
C GLU A 32 -8.99 -17.62 -36.67
N MET A 33 -7.95 -17.17 -35.98
CA MET A 33 -6.55 -17.41 -36.30
C MET A 33 -5.96 -18.63 -35.58
N GLY A 34 -6.78 -19.34 -34.77
CA GLY A 34 -6.35 -20.51 -34.00
C GLY A 34 -5.63 -20.15 -32.69
N ILE A 35 -5.74 -18.92 -32.21
CA ILE A 35 -5.11 -18.46 -30.96
C ILE A 35 -6.08 -18.67 -29.80
N THR A 36 -5.63 -19.34 -28.75
CA THR A 36 -6.41 -19.60 -27.53
C THR A 36 -6.29 -18.43 -26.55
N HIS A 37 -7.41 -17.79 -26.24
CA HIS A 37 -7.55 -16.70 -25.26
C HIS A 37 -8.01 -17.25 -23.91
N TYR A 38 -7.13 -17.22 -22.91
CA TYR A 38 -7.42 -17.69 -21.55
C TYR A 38 -7.96 -16.57 -20.65
N THR A 39 -9.11 -16.81 -20.02
CA THR A 39 -9.72 -15.86 -19.06
C THR A 39 -9.61 -16.41 -17.64
N PHE A 40 -9.01 -15.65 -16.71
CA PHE A 40 -8.79 -16.09 -15.32
C PHE A 40 -9.71 -15.35 -14.32
N SER A 41 -10.09 -16.02 -13.22
CA SER A 41 -10.85 -15.38 -12.13
C SER A 41 -9.93 -14.55 -11.21
N LYS A 42 -10.31 -13.31 -10.90
CA LYS A 42 -9.50 -12.39 -10.07
C LYS A 42 -9.87 -12.52 -8.59
N ALA A 43 -8.91 -12.74 -7.70
CA ALA A 43 -9.12 -12.71 -6.23
C ALA A 43 -8.29 -11.60 -5.56
N ASN A 44 -8.86 -10.96 -4.53
CA ASN A 44 -8.22 -9.91 -3.73
C ASN A 44 -7.29 -10.52 -2.64
N PHE A 45 -6.11 -9.92 -2.45
CA PHE A 45 -4.98 -10.37 -1.60
C PHE A 45 -5.23 -10.25 -0.08
N ASN A 46 -4.59 -11.10 0.73
CA ASN A 46 -4.45 -10.97 2.20
C ASN A 46 -3.22 -11.75 2.69
N ASN A 47 -2.39 -11.08 3.48
CA ASN A 47 -1.05 -11.51 3.86
C ASN A 47 -0.97 -11.74 5.38
N PRO A 48 -0.62 -12.93 5.88
CA PRO A 48 -0.59 -13.20 7.32
C PRO A 48 0.83 -13.30 7.94
N TRP A 49 1.92 -13.22 7.17
CA TRP A 49 3.28 -13.54 7.63
C TRP A 49 4.08 -12.32 8.09
N TYR A 50 3.65 -11.77 9.21
CA TYR A 50 4.24 -10.60 9.84
C TYR A 50 5.37 -10.97 10.81
N VAL A 51 6.62 -10.85 10.36
CA VAL A 51 7.82 -11.02 11.19
C VAL A 51 8.70 -9.78 11.08
N ILE A 52 8.89 -9.08 12.20
CA ILE A 52 9.93 -8.06 12.40
C ILE A 52 11.05 -8.77 13.18
N PRO A 53 12.27 -8.91 12.62
CA PRO A 53 13.38 -9.49 13.38
C PRO A 53 13.82 -8.59 14.52
N GLU A 54 14.28 -9.20 15.62
CA GLU A 54 14.65 -8.49 16.85
C GLU A 54 16.09 -7.94 16.87
N ASP A 55 16.91 -8.24 15.85
CA ASP A 55 18.36 -7.91 15.80
C ASP A 55 18.75 -7.28 14.45
N ASP A 56 19.15 -6.00 14.49
CA ASP A 56 19.52 -5.17 13.34
C ASP A 56 20.81 -5.63 12.64
N PHE A 57 21.77 -6.23 13.35
CA PHE A 57 23.03 -6.69 12.75
C PHE A 57 22.79 -7.96 11.91
N LYS A 58 22.02 -8.89 12.48
CA LYS A 58 21.59 -10.11 11.81
C LYS A 58 20.68 -9.82 10.61
N LEU A 59 19.93 -8.71 10.65
CA LEU A 59 19.11 -8.21 9.55
C LEU A 59 19.95 -7.84 8.32
N PHE A 60 21.05 -7.12 8.54
CA PHE A 60 21.95 -6.65 7.48
C PHE A 60 22.75 -7.81 6.87
N GLU A 61 23.26 -8.72 7.69
CA GLU A 61 23.98 -9.92 7.24
C GLU A 61 23.08 -10.81 6.36
N ASN A 62 21.84 -11.09 6.79
CA ASN A 62 20.87 -11.88 6.02
C ASN A 62 20.43 -11.21 4.70
N PHE A 63 20.46 -9.89 4.63
CA PHE A 63 20.20 -9.12 3.40
C PHE A 63 21.31 -9.32 2.37
N ILE A 64 22.58 -9.26 2.80
CA ILE A 64 23.75 -9.47 1.93
C ILE A 64 23.86 -10.93 1.47
N GLU A 65 23.52 -11.89 2.33
CA GLU A 65 23.66 -13.32 2.05
C GLU A 65 22.49 -13.92 1.23
N GLY A 66 21.46 -13.13 0.92
CA GLY A 66 20.30 -13.59 0.16
C GLY A 66 19.41 -14.60 0.90
N GLY A 67 19.71 -14.88 2.17
CA GLY A 67 19.16 -16.00 2.95
C GLY A 67 17.84 -15.72 3.68
N SER A 68 17.60 -14.50 4.16
CA SER A 68 16.27 -14.16 4.70
C SER A 68 15.95 -12.67 4.61
N ARG A 69 14.90 -12.36 3.84
CA ARG A 69 14.46 -10.99 3.59
C ARG A 69 13.91 -10.40 4.90
N ALA A 70 14.55 -9.42 5.47
CA ALA A 70 13.94 -8.55 6.45
C ALA A 70 13.98 -7.14 5.89
N TYR A 71 12.81 -6.50 5.83
CA TYR A 71 12.69 -5.17 5.25
C TYR A 71 12.74 -4.17 6.40
N PRO A 72 13.65 -3.17 6.37
CA PRO A 72 13.56 -2.02 7.25
C PRO A 72 12.13 -1.49 7.21
N SER A 73 11.54 -1.28 8.38
CA SER A 73 10.16 -0.88 8.55
C SER A 73 10.11 0.26 9.55
N ASP A 74 9.17 1.18 9.36
CA ASP A 74 8.96 2.37 10.19
C ASP A 74 7.71 2.23 11.06
N GLY A 75 7.31 1.00 11.36
CA GLY A 75 6.16 0.72 12.19
C GLY A 75 6.06 -0.74 12.60
N SER A 76 5.01 -1.03 13.34
CA SER A 76 4.66 -2.32 13.93
C SER A 76 3.43 -2.96 13.28
N ILE A 77 2.66 -2.19 12.51
CA ILE A 77 1.44 -2.63 11.85
C ILE A 77 1.74 -3.11 10.43
N PRO A 78 1.30 -4.32 10.08
CA PRO A 78 1.22 -4.80 8.71
C PRO A 78 0.76 -3.78 7.66
N CYS A 79 1.54 -3.58 6.60
CA CYS A 79 1.16 -2.63 5.55
C CYS A 79 -0.19 -2.99 4.86
N ASP A 80 -0.59 -4.27 4.80
CA ASP A 80 -1.89 -4.64 4.22
C ASP A 80 -3.11 -4.25 5.10
N ILE A 81 -2.94 -4.23 6.43
CA ILE A 81 -3.94 -3.76 7.39
C ILE A 81 -4.09 -2.26 7.24
N VAL A 82 -2.97 -1.55 7.23
CA VAL A 82 -2.93 -0.09 7.03
C VAL A 82 -3.56 0.28 5.68
N ALA A 83 -3.21 -0.44 4.62
CA ALA A 83 -3.79 -0.25 3.29
C ALA A 83 -5.30 -0.57 3.25
N SER A 84 -5.78 -1.51 4.07
CA SER A 84 -7.21 -1.79 4.22
C SER A 84 -7.95 -0.61 4.84
N GLU A 85 -7.40 -0.01 5.91
CA GLU A 85 -7.99 1.18 6.53
C GLU A 85 -7.95 2.39 5.58
N ALA A 86 -6.83 2.63 4.90
CA ALA A 86 -6.74 3.68 3.90
C ALA A 86 -7.77 3.52 2.78
N ARG A 87 -8.02 2.30 2.29
CA ARG A 87 -9.07 2.04 1.28
C ARG A 87 -10.46 2.40 1.78
N LYS A 88 -10.77 2.22 3.06
CA LYS A 88 -12.06 2.62 3.63
C LYS A 88 -12.23 4.14 3.57
N VAL A 89 -11.22 4.89 3.99
CA VAL A 89 -11.21 6.37 3.92
C VAL A 89 -11.34 6.84 2.47
N LEU A 90 -10.52 6.30 1.56
CA LEU A 90 -10.60 6.63 0.13
C LEU A 90 -11.97 6.30 -0.47
N LYS A 91 -12.60 5.19 -0.07
CA LYS A 91 -13.95 4.83 -0.50
C LYS A 91 -14.99 5.84 -0.01
N LYS A 92 -14.85 6.37 1.21
CA LYS A 92 -15.74 7.41 1.73
C LYS A 92 -15.65 8.69 0.92
N ILE A 93 -14.44 9.16 0.62
CA ILE A 93 -14.23 10.33 -0.25
C ILE A 93 -14.86 10.12 -1.64
N VAL A 94 -14.70 8.93 -2.22
CA VAL A 94 -15.35 8.58 -3.49
C VAL A 94 -16.88 8.63 -3.39
N LEU A 95 -17.47 8.08 -2.33
CA LEU A 95 -18.92 8.15 -2.13
C LEU A 95 -19.41 9.60 -1.99
N CYS A 96 -18.68 10.45 -1.26
CA CYS A 96 -18.99 11.88 -1.16
C CYS A 96 -19.01 12.57 -2.54
N SER A 97 -18.07 12.23 -3.43
CA SER A 97 -18.01 12.81 -4.79
C SER A 97 -19.19 12.40 -5.69
N GLN A 98 -19.87 11.31 -5.34
CA GLN A 98 -20.97 10.72 -6.10
C GLN A 98 -22.34 11.20 -5.64
N ASP A 99 -22.45 11.80 -4.46
CA ASP A 99 -23.69 12.35 -3.92
C ASP A 99 -23.73 13.87 -4.13
N PRO A 100 -24.52 14.39 -5.10
CA PRO A 100 -24.61 15.82 -5.39
C PRO A 100 -25.15 16.65 -4.23
N ASN A 101 -25.83 16.03 -3.26
CA ASN A 101 -26.39 16.73 -2.11
C ASN A 101 -25.43 16.72 -0.91
N HIS A 102 -24.31 16.01 -0.99
CA HIS A 102 -23.33 15.97 0.09
C HIS A 102 -22.58 17.30 0.16
N HIS A 103 -22.47 17.88 1.35
CA HIS A 103 -21.83 19.19 1.57
C HIS A 103 -20.35 19.29 1.14
N TYR A 104 -19.68 18.15 0.92
CA TYR A 104 -18.29 18.07 0.42
C TYR A 104 -18.21 17.48 -1.00
N CYS A 105 -19.30 17.44 -1.76
CA CYS A 105 -19.31 16.79 -3.08
C CYS A 105 -18.27 17.40 -4.03
N GLU A 106 -18.25 18.73 -4.14
CA GLU A 106 -17.32 19.45 -5.02
C GLU A 106 -15.87 19.33 -4.56
N ASP A 107 -15.60 19.45 -3.26
CA ASP A 107 -14.28 19.21 -2.68
C ASP A 107 -13.80 17.78 -2.99
N ALA A 108 -14.68 16.79 -2.86
CA ALA A 108 -14.37 15.40 -3.13
C ALA A 108 -14.09 15.14 -4.63
N ARG A 109 -14.82 15.80 -5.54
CA ARG A 109 -14.56 15.74 -6.98
C ARG A 109 -13.22 16.35 -7.33
N GLU A 110 -12.91 17.52 -6.77
CA GLU A 110 -11.66 18.24 -7.03
C GLU A 110 -10.44 17.42 -6.59
N VAL A 111 -10.45 16.86 -5.39
CA VAL A 111 -9.31 16.04 -4.91
C VAL A 111 -9.14 14.76 -5.72
N LEU A 112 -10.24 14.18 -6.21
CA LEU A 112 -10.23 12.94 -6.99
C LEU A 112 -9.86 13.12 -8.46
N LYS A 113 -9.61 14.35 -8.94
CA LYS A 113 -9.28 14.61 -10.35
C LYS A 113 -8.11 13.80 -10.89
N ASN A 114 -7.13 13.52 -10.02
CA ASN A 114 -5.92 12.73 -10.35
C ASN A 114 -6.03 11.25 -9.90
N GLY A 115 -7.24 10.82 -9.55
CA GLY A 115 -7.55 9.48 -9.06
C GLY A 115 -7.31 9.30 -7.57
N LYS A 116 -8.13 8.48 -6.90
CA LYS A 116 -8.08 8.30 -5.42
C LYS A 116 -6.73 7.95 -4.81
N TYR A 117 -5.83 7.30 -5.56
CA TYR A 117 -4.50 6.96 -5.04
C TYR A 117 -3.53 8.15 -5.07
N SER A 118 -3.86 9.29 -5.69
CA SER A 118 -3.10 10.54 -5.54
C SER A 118 -3.28 11.17 -4.15
N LEU A 119 -4.27 10.72 -3.38
CA LEU A 119 -4.58 11.23 -2.05
C LEU A 119 -3.70 10.64 -0.95
N VAL A 120 -2.88 9.64 -1.27
CA VAL A 120 -1.97 8.98 -0.34
C VAL A 120 -0.53 9.09 -0.83
N ARG A 121 0.41 9.08 0.12
CA ARG A 121 1.86 9.13 -0.13
C ARG A 121 2.60 7.99 0.55
N GLY A 122 3.93 8.07 0.50
CA GLY A 122 4.83 7.17 1.20
C GLY A 122 4.60 5.69 0.87
N THR A 123 4.75 4.87 1.90
CA THR A 123 4.58 3.41 1.87
C THR A 123 3.22 3.00 1.28
N LEU A 124 2.16 3.72 1.62
CA LEU A 124 0.79 3.44 1.21
C LEU A 124 0.56 3.71 -0.28
N LYS A 125 1.18 4.76 -0.84
CA LYS A 125 1.18 4.99 -2.29
C LYS A 125 1.88 3.87 -3.04
N LEU A 126 3.05 3.43 -2.56
CA LEU A 126 3.80 2.34 -3.16
C LEU A 126 3.00 1.03 -3.14
N TYR A 127 2.40 0.71 -2.00
CA TYR A 127 1.57 -0.48 -1.82
C TYR A 127 0.32 -0.45 -2.70
N LEU A 128 -0.48 0.61 -2.64
CA LEU A 128 -1.76 0.71 -3.37
C LEU A 128 -1.57 0.88 -4.87
N GLY A 129 -0.51 1.58 -5.28
CA GLY A 129 -0.08 1.68 -6.68
C GLY A 129 0.55 0.40 -7.23
N LYS A 130 0.80 -0.60 -6.36
CA LYS A 130 1.44 -1.89 -6.71
C LYS A 130 2.82 -1.73 -7.34
N TYR A 131 3.56 -0.70 -6.93
CA TYR A 131 4.94 -0.48 -7.38
C TYR A 131 5.95 -1.41 -6.69
N THR A 132 5.48 -2.33 -5.85
CA THR A 132 6.33 -3.14 -4.98
C THR A 132 6.29 -4.60 -5.37
N THR A 133 7.35 -5.31 -5.02
CA THR A 133 7.40 -6.78 -5.10
C THR A 133 6.42 -7.41 -4.12
N ARG A 134 6.10 -8.70 -4.34
CA ARG A 134 5.33 -9.50 -3.38
C ARG A 134 5.99 -9.54 -2.00
N ASP A 135 7.31 -9.65 -1.95
CA ASP A 135 8.03 -9.92 -0.71
C ASP A 135 8.17 -8.69 0.18
N TRP A 136 8.32 -7.52 -0.42
CA TRP A 136 8.22 -6.25 0.31
C TRP A 136 6.85 -6.09 0.95
N ARG A 137 5.76 -6.37 0.21
CA ARG A 137 4.39 -6.28 0.77
C ARG A 137 4.18 -7.21 1.96
N ARG A 138 4.89 -8.34 1.99
CA ARG A 138 4.81 -9.31 3.09
C ARG A 138 5.48 -8.82 4.37
N LYS A 139 6.53 -8.02 4.22
CA LYS A 139 7.54 -7.75 5.25
C LYS A 139 7.62 -6.29 5.67
N ARG A 140 6.88 -5.41 5.00
CA ARG A 140 6.81 -3.99 5.32
C ARG A 140 5.71 -3.73 6.35
N PHE A 141 6.08 -2.97 7.38
CA PHE A 141 5.19 -2.51 8.45
C PHE A 141 5.26 -1.01 8.59
N THR A 142 4.14 -0.35 8.81
CA THR A 142 4.07 1.11 8.94
C THR A 142 2.91 1.46 9.84
N ASP A 143 3.08 2.45 10.71
CA ASP A 143 2.03 2.84 11.66
C ASP A 143 1.26 4.08 11.18
N ASP A 144 1.59 4.59 9.99
CA ASP A 144 1.11 5.86 9.47
C ASP A 144 0.37 5.73 8.13
N ILE A 145 -0.73 6.47 8.00
CA ILE A 145 -1.31 6.81 6.70
C ILE A 145 -1.02 8.27 6.37
N ASP A 146 -0.16 8.44 5.38
CA ASP A 146 0.20 9.73 4.79
C ASP A 146 -0.85 10.22 3.78
N PHE A 147 -1.81 11.05 4.22
CA PHE A 147 -2.73 11.72 3.30
C PHE A 147 -2.12 12.98 2.68
N TRP A 148 -2.39 13.20 1.39
CA TRP A 148 -1.96 14.36 0.60
C TRP A 148 -3.18 15.11 0.05
N MET A 149 -3.80 15.93 0.89
CA MET A 149 -5.09 16.57 0.60
C MET A 149 -5.24 17.95 1.24
N PHE A 150 -5.48 19.00 0.44
CA PHE A 150 -5.67 20.37 0.95
C PHE A 150 -7.03 20.58 1.62
N GLN A 151 -8.02 19.76 1.26
CA GLN A 151 -9.39 19.78 1.77
C GLN A 151 -9.44 19.06 3.13
N THR A 152 -8.86 19.67 4.16
CA THR A 152 -8.71 19.10 5.50
C THR A 152 -10.05 18.74 6.14
N ASN A 153 -11.09 19.55 5.98
CA ASN A 153 -12.43 19.28 6.53
C ASN A 153 -13.07 18.01 5.94
N LEU A 154 -12.92 17.78 4.63
CA LEU A 154 -13.36 16.55 3.97
C LEU A 154 -12.62 15.33 4.51
N LEU A 155 -11.30 15.45 4.71
CA LEU A 155 -10.48 14.38 5.27
C LEU A 155 -10.86 14.06 6.71
N ASP A 156 -10.95 15.08 7.58
CA ASP A 156 -11.35 14.95 8.98
C ASP A 156 -12.74 14.28 9.11
N SER A 157 -13.69 14.68 8.27
CA SER A 157 -15.01 14.04 8.19
C SER A 157 -14.93 12.57 7.79
N SER A 158 -14.12 12.26 6.76
CA SER A 158 -13.95 10.90 6.25
C SER A 158 -13.26 9.97 7.26
N LEU A 159 -12.26 10.49 7.99
CA LEU A 159 -11.55 9.78 9.05
C LEU A 159 -12.49 9.47 10.22
N LYS A 160 -13.27 10.46 10.67
CA LYS A 160 -14.27 10.28 11.73
C LYS A 160 -15.31 9.21 11.37
N GLU A 161 -15.82 9.21 10.14
CA GLU A 161 -16.73 8.16 9.65
C GLU A 161 -16.07 6.77 9.56
N CYS A 162 -14.75 6.72 9.44
CA CYS A 162 -13.98 5.48 9.45
C CYS A 162 -13.49 5.09 10.86
N SER A 163 -14.09 5.65 11.92
CA SER A 163 -13.79 5.33 13.31
C SER A 163 -12.38 5.74 13.78
N PHE A 164 -11.77 6.73 13.12
CA PHE A 164 -10.61 7.41 13.68
C PHE A 164 -11.08 8.42 14.74
N VAL A 165 -10.26 8.62 15.77
CA VAL A 165 -10.47 9.57 16.84
C VAL A 165 -9.31 10.55 16.82
N LYS A 166 -9.62 11.85 16.85
CA LYS A 166 -8.59 12.89 16.92
C LYS A 166 -8.11 13.02 18.36
N ASP A 167 -6.83 12.78 18.57
CA ASP A 167 -6.18 13.07 19.85
C ASP A 167 -6.12 14.60 20.04
N LYS A 168 -6.45 15.06 21.25
CA LYS A 168 -6.56 16.50 21.55
C LYS A 168 -5.22 17.14 21.89
N GLU A 169 -4.26 16.34 22.38
CA GLU A 169 -2.94 16.80 22.79
C GLU A 169 -1.99 16.86 21.59
N THR A 170 -1.94 15.78 20.80
CA THR A 170 -1.09 15.68 19.61
C THR A 170 -1.73 16.30 18.37
N GLY A 171 -3.06 16.32 18.31
CA GLY A 171 -3.82 16.75 17.12
C GLY A 171 -3.89 15.70 16.01
N GLU A 172 -3.28 14.53 16.21
CA GLU A 172 -3.23 13.43 15.24
C GLU A 172 -4.54 12.62 15.24
N TRP A 173 -4.87 12.00 14.11
CA TRP A 173 -5.99 11.07 14.04
C TRP A 173 -5.52 9.64 14.25
N GLU A 174 -6.14 8.96 15.20
CA GLU A 174 -5.72 7.64 15.64
C GLU A 174 -6.84 6.61 15.51
N LYS A 175 -6.46 5.37 15.27
CA LYS A 175 -7.38 4.24 15.28
C LYS A 175 -6.69 2.99 15.80
N THR A 176 -7.29 2.35 16.79
CA THR A 176 -6.87 0.99 17.16
C THR A 176 -7.20 0.02 16.03
N VAL A 177 -6.19 -0.74 15.59
CA VAL A 177 -6.36 -1.87 14.68
C VAL A 177 -5.92 -3.17 15.36
N GLU A 178 -6.60 -4.26 15.01
CA GLU A 178 -6.36 -5.57 15.59
C GLU A 178 -6.16 -6.62 14.51
N TRP A 179 -5.23 -7.55 14.74
CA TRP A 179 -5.01 -8.69 13.86
C TRP A 179 -4.37 -9.85 14.60
N ASN A 180 -4.53 -11.05 14.04
CA ASN A 180 -3.86 -12.23 14.58
C ASN A 180 -2.51 -12.44 13.90
N LYS A 181 -1.44 -12.51 14.70
CA LYS A 181 -0.14 -12.98 14.21
C LYS A 181 -0.28 -14.43 13.80
N PHE A 182 0.08 -14.75 12.57
CA PHE A 182 -0.19 -16.08 12.02
C PHE A 182 0.58 -17.19 12.73
N GLU A 183 1.82 -16.92 13.10
CA GLU A 183 2.77 -17.87 13.69
C GLU A 183 2.39 -18.23 15.12
N THR A 184 2.14 -17.21 15.95
CA THR A 184 1.85 -17.38 17.38
C THR A 184 0.36 -17.49 17.68
N LYS A 185 -0.51 -17.18 16.71
CA LYS A 185 -1.97 -17.01 16.90
C LYS A 185 -2.34 -15.92 17.91
N GLU A 186 -1.38 -15.12 18.34
CA GLU A 186 -1.61 -14.01 19.25
C GLU A 186 -2.40 -12.90 18.57
N ASN A 187 -3.40 -12.38 19.26
CA ASN A 187 -4.06 -11.16 18.84
C ASN A 187 -3.14 -9.97 19.19
N ARG A 188 -2.80 -9.18 18.17
CA ARG A 188 -2.03 -7.95 18.26
C ARG A 188 -2.97 -6.77 18.11
N ARG A 189 -2.73 -5.76 18.92
CA ARG A 189 -3.49 -4.52 18.95
C ARG A 189 -2.50 -3.37 18.97
N GLU A 190 -2.56 -2.53 17.95
CA GLU A 190 -1.68 -1.37 17.82
C GLU A 190 -2.48 -0.13 17.42
N THR A 191 -1.88 1.04 17.64
CA THR A 191 -2.46 2.33 17.24
C THR A 191 -1.96 2.71 15.85
N LEU A 192 -2.89 2.87 14.91
CA LEU A 192 -2.65 3.41 13.58
C LEU A 192 -2.86 4.92 13.61
N PHE A 193 -1.92 5.67 13.07
CA PHE A 193 -1.99 7.11 12.92
C PHE A 193 -2.36 7.48 11.48
N ALA A 194 -3.13 8.54 11.31
CA ALA A 194 -3.52 9.09 10.03
C ALA A 194 -3.30 10.60 10.02
N ALA A 195 -2.22 11.03 9.38
CA ALA A 195 -1.84 12.43 9.31
C ALA A 195 -2.17 13.02 7.94
N ASN A 196 -2.58 14.28 7.94
CA ASN A 196 -2.52 15.09 6.73
C ASN A 196 -1.13 15.72 6.65
N ASN A 197 -0.35 15.31 5.65
CA ASN A 197 1.01 15.82 5.44
C ASN A 197 1.06 17.34 5.24
N LEU A 198 -0.04 17.99 4.87
CA LEU A 198 -0.07 19.45 4.77
C LEU A 198 -0.07 20.16 6.12
N ASN A 199 -0.54 19.50 7.17
CA ASN A 199 -0.37 20.03 8.53
C ASN A 199 1.12 20.01 8.93
N GLN A 200 1.95 19.25 8.21
CA GLN A 200 3.38 19.09 8.37
C GLN A 200 4.17 19.58 7.14
N LEU A 201 3.70 20.64 6.47
CA LEU A 201 4.25 21.21 5.21
C LEU A 201 5.78 21.40 5.19
N LEU A 202 6.41 21.49 6.36
CA LEU A 202 7.85 21.50 6.56
C LEU A 202 8.31 20.11 7.03
N ASP A 203 8.67 19.27 6.07
CA ASP A 203 9.15 17.91 6.31
C ASP A 203 10.68 17.87 6.61
N PHE A 204 11.35 19.01 6.44
CA PHE A 204 12.78 19.17 6.74
C PHE A 204 13.00 20.51 7.45
N GLY A 205 13.84 20.50 8.50
CA GLY A 205 14.35 21.72 9.13
C GLY A 205 15.15 22.66 8.19
N ALA A 206 15.33 22.27 6.91
CA ALA A 206 16.08 23.01 5.88
C ALA A 206 15.20 23.66 4.79
N GLY A 207 13.87 23.70 4.94
CA GLY A 207 12.99 24.46 4.02
C GLY A 207 12.68 23.79 2.67
N SER A 208 12.91 22.47 2.53
CA SER A 208 12.44 21.73 1.37
C SER A 208 10.96 21.35 1.52
N TYR A 209 10.15 21.83 0.58
CA TYR A 209 8.72 21.56 0.53
C TYR A 209 8.40 20.16 0.03
N LEU A 210 7.29 19.63 0.52
CA LEU A 210 6.62 18.47 -0.04
C LEU A 210 6.04 18.83 -1.43
N THR A 211 6.55 18.22 -2.50
CA THR A 211 6.23 18.59 -3.89
C THR A 211 4.95 17.97 -4.43
N GLY A 212 4.57 16.78 -3.96
CA GLY A 212 3.34 16.09 -4.39
C GLY A 212 3.33 14.61 -4.04
N SER A 213 2.41 13.85 -4.64
CA SER A 213 2.19 12.42 -4.37
C SER A 213 2.51 11.48 -5.54
N SER A 214 3.15 11.98 -6.60
CA SER A 214 3.65 11.16 -7.69
C SER A 214 4.79 10.24 -7.23
N LEU A 215 5.06 9.19 -8.01
CA LEU A 215 6.16 8.26 -7.70
C LEU A 215 7.51 8.99 -7.68
N LYS A 216 7.71 9.91 -8.64
CA LYS A 216 8.91 10.76 -8.72
C LYS A 216 9.10 11.60 -7.47
N GLU A 217 8.06 12.29 -7.01
CA GLU A 217 8.15 13.16 -5.82
C GLU A 217 8.37 12.37 -4.53
N ILE A 218 7.81 11.15 -4.45
CA ILE A 218 8.09 10.24 -3.34
C ILE A 218 9.56 9.83 -3.35
N PHE A 219 10.12 9.50 -4.51
CA PHE A 219 11.53 9.11 -4.63
C PHE A 219 12.46 10.27 -4.31
N ASP A 220 12.17 11.45 -4.84
CA ASP A 220 12.94 12.67 -4.55
C ASP A 220 12.98 12.95 -3.04
N LYS A 221 11.86 12.77 -2.32
CA LYS A 221 11.82 12.87 -0.85
C LYS A 221 12.68 11.79 -0.18
N LYS A 222 12.51 10.52 -0.59
CA LYS A 222 13.20 9.36 -0.01
C LYS A 222 14.72 9.42 -0.19
N ILE A 223 15.19 9.81 -1.38
CA ILE A 223 16.63 9.99 -1.68
C ILE A 223 17.23 11.10 -0.81
N LYS A 224 16.50 12.21 -0.62
CA LYS A 224 16.97 13.33 0.22
C LYS A 224 17.03 12.98 1.71
N ARG A 225 16.11 12.15 2.21
CA ARG A 225 16.11 11.66 3.60
C ARG A 225 17.20 10.62 3.84
N GLY A 226 17.37 9.67 2.90
CA GLY A 226 18.42 8.67 2.94
C GLY A 226 18.31 7.64 4.06
N HIS A 227 17.13 7.47 4.67
CA HIS A 227 16.93 6.44 5.69
C HIS A 227 17.00 5.03 5.07
N ASP A 228 17.37 4.01 5.84
CA ASP A 228 17.46 2.63 5.34
C ASP A 228 16.14 2.12 4.75
N VAL A 229 15.02 2.50 5.36
CA VAL A 229 13.66 2.20 4.85
C VAL A 229 13.37 2.90 3.52
N ASP A 230 13.90 4.10 3.32
CA ASP A 230 13.71 4.87 2.09
C ASP A 230 14.50 4.25 0.93
N LEU A 231 15.76 3.84 1.20
CA LEU A 231 16.60 3.13 0.24
C LEU A 231 16.00 1.78 -0.13
N SER A 232 15.49 1.04 0.85
CA SER A 232 14.83 -0.26 0.64
C SER A 232 13.58 -0.14 -0.25
N ASP A 233 12.75 0.88 -0.02
CA ASP A 233 11.58 1.16 -0.86
C ASP A 233 11.97 1.47 -2.31
N ILE A 234 13.01 2.28 -2.52
CA ILE A 234 13.52 2.63 -3.85
C ILE A 234 14.03 1.39 -4.59
N ILE A 235 14.90 0.60 -3.94
CA ILE A 235 15.43 -0.64 -4.51
C ILE A 235 14.28 -1.59 -4.87
N ASN A 236 13.29 -1.72 -3.99
CA ASN A 236 12.17 -2.63 -4.24
C ASN A 236 11.35 -2.27 -5.48
N VAL A 237 11.07 -0.98 -5.64
CA VAL A 237 10.35 -0.49 -6.80
C VAL A 237 11.19 -0.61 -8.07
N ALA A 238 12.50 -0.35 -7.99
CA ALA A 238 13.41 -0.56 -9.12
C ALA A 238 13.46 -2.03 -9.56
N MET A 239 13.47 -2.98 -8.61
CA MET A 239 13.38 -4.41 -8.88
C MET A 239 12.07 -4.81 -9.57
N MET A 240 10.95 -4.19 -9.19
CA MET A 240 9.66 -4.43 -9.83
C MET A 240 9.60 -3.84 -11.25
N ASN A 241 10.26 -2.70 -11.47
CA ASN A 241 10.27 -1.96 -12.74
C ASN A 241 11.56 -2.21 -13.55
N ASN A 242 12.11 -3.42 -13.50
CA ASN A 242 13.43 -3.80 -14.05
C ASN A 242 13.57 -3.72 -15.59
N GLY A 243 12.66 -3.02 -16.28
CA GLY A 243 12.73 -2.79 -17.73
C GLY A 243 12.41 -4.01 -18.60
N VAL A 244 12.06 -5.16 -18.02
CA VAL A 244 11.66 -6.35 -18.79
C VAL A 244 10.18 -6.26 -19.22
N ASP A 245 9.34 -5.67 -18.38
CA ASP A 245 7.89 -5.51 -18.62
C ASP A 245 7.48 -4.02 -18.64
N GLY A 246 8.19 -3.21 -19.44
CA GLY A 246 8.15 -1.75 -19.45
C GLY A 246 6.78 -1.05 -19.35
N ILE A 247 6.83 0.21 -18.92
CA ILE A 247 5.79 1.22 -19.18
C ILE A 247 5.59 1.35 -20.69
#